data_AF-A0A1G7N7Z3-F1
#
_entry.id   AF-A0A1G7N7Z3-F1
#
_cell.length_a   1.000
_cell.length_b   1.000
_cell.length_c   1.000
_cell.angle_alpha   90.00
_cell.angle_beta   90.00
_cell.angle_gamma   90.00
#
_symmetry.space_group_name_H-M   'P 1'
#
loop_
_entity.id
_entity.type
_entity.pdbx_description
1 polymer ?
#
loop_
_entity_poly.entity_id
_entity_poly.type
_entity_poly.pdbx_seq_one_letter_code
_entity_poly.pdbx_strand_id
1 'polypeptide(L)'
;MAGWKLYTDAACTNEFGGTLQLVHRTDLSDNPQDKLLYYANIDDDPGDNGVIQKQAESNPGTDNITLAIADTDVGSGHEASEITLATSAADLDTNTSGASLSLGTQLLSGVSNKQEIHIRVENAVTTVGTSTELSVDIVATVDSTVTV
;
A
#
# COMPACT_ATOMS: atom_id res chain seq x y z
N MET A 1 -17.34 -11.11 -5.36
CA MET A 1 -16.00 -11.42 -5.89
C MET A 1 -15.03 -10.93 -4.85
N ALA A 2 -14.15 -11.81 -4.37
CA ALA A 2 -13.08 -11.41 -3.47
C ALA A 2 -11.85 -11.24 -4.34
N GLY A 3 -11.43 -10.00 -4.54
CA GLY A 3 -10.38 -9.63 -5.50
C GLY A 3 -9.08 -9.26 -4.80
N TRP A 4 -8.39 -8.29 -5.38
CA TRP A 4 -7.15 -7.74 -4.83
C TRP A 4 -7.34 -7.12 -3.45
N LYS A 5 -6.44 -7.49 -2.53
CA LYS A 5 -6.48 -7.10 -1.11
C LYS A 5 -5.08 -6.77 -0.59
N LEU A 6 -5.04 -6.07 0.53
CA LEU A 6 -3.85 -5.85 1.32
C LEU A 6 -3.76 -6.91 2.43
N TYR A 7 -2.54 -7.38 2.71
CA TYR A 7 -2.25 -8.38 3.74
C TYR A 7 -1.11 -7.92 4.63
N THR A 8 -1.09 -8.44 5.85
CA THR A 8 -0.07 -8.11 6.86
C THR A 8 1.07 -9.14 6.95
N ASP A 9 0.97 -10.24 6.21
CA ASP A 9 1.99 -11.29 6.14
C ASP A 9 2.32 -11.68 4.69
N ALA A 10 3.54 -12.18 4.48
CA ALA A 10 4.08 -12.52 3.17
C ALA A 10 3.39 -13.72 2.51
N ALA A 11 2.72 -14.58 3.29
CA ALA A 11 1.90 -15.67 2.76
C ALA A 11 0.49 -15.19 2.38
N CYS A 12 0.18 -13.92 2.65
CA CYS A 12 -1.08 -13.26 2.38
C CYS A 12 -2.28 -14.04 2.95
N THR A 13 -2.16 -14.42 4.22
CA THR A 13 -3.19 -15.16 4.96
C THR A 13 -4.01 -14.28 5.90
N ASN A 14 -3.47 -13.14 6.31
CA ASN A 14 -4.09 -12.18 7.20
C ASN A 14 -4.38 -10.89 6.45
N GLU A 15 -5.63 -10.75 6.02
CA GLU A 15 -6.15 -9.54 5.38
C GLU A 15 -5.98 -8.32 6.30
N PHE A 16 -5.53 -7.21 5.73
CA PHE A 16 -5.42 -5.95 6.43
C PHE A 16 -6.81 -5.35 6.66
N GLY A 17 -7.16 -5.09 7.92
CA GLY A 17 -8.50 -4.63 8.33
C GLY A 17 -8.87 -3.20 7.92
N GLY A 18 -8.06 -2.53 7.08
CA GLY A 18 -8.39 -1.27 6.43
C GLY A 18 -7.94 0.01 7.14
N THR A 19 -7.47 -0.05 8.40
CA THR A 19 -6.98 1.13 9.12
C THR A 19 -5.53 0.96 9.53
N LEU A 20 -4.67 1.89 9.10
CA LEU A 20 -3.29 1.95 9.55
C LEU A 20 -3.26 2.61 10.93
N GLN A 21 -2.93 1.84 11.97
CA GLN A 21 -2.82 2.37 13.32
C GLN A 21 -1.37 2.76 13.63
N LEU A 22 -1.18 4.02 13.98
CA LEU A 22 0.10 4.61 14.35
C LEU A 22 0.00 5.14 15.77
N VAL A 23 0.98 4.82 16.60
CA VAL A 23 1.08 5.32 17.98
C VAL A 23 2.20 6.34 18.01
N HIS A 24 1.89 7.60 18.28
CA HIS A 24 2.88 8.66 18.30
C HIS A 24 3.21 9.14 19.73
N ARG A 25 4.47 9.51 19.95
CA ARG A 25 4.95 10.06 21.22
C ARG A 25 5.33 11.52 21.06
N THR A 26 5.17 12.31 22.11
CA THR A 26 5.52 13.74 22.09
C THR A 26 7.02 13.99 21.98
N ASP A 27 7.86 13.01 22.33
CA ASP A 27 9.31 13.11 22.26
C ASP A 27 9.90 12.65 20.92
N LEU A 28 9.04 12.26 19.97
CA LEU A 28 9.39 11.75 18.64
C LEU A 28 10.32 10.52 18.67
N SER A 29 10.45 9.84 19.82
CA SER A 29 11.27 8.63 19.97
C SER A 29 10.71 7.42 19.25
N ASP A 30 9.51 7.54 18.72
CA ASP A 30 8.84 6.58 17.87
C ASP A 30 9.30 6.64 16.40
N ASN A 31 10.08 7.64 16.00
CA ASN A 31 10.55 7.77 14.61
C ASN A 31 11.82 6.98 14.28
N PRO A 32 11.91 6.43 13.04
CA PRO A 32 10.82 6.25 12.07
C PRO A 32 9.94 5.04 12.43
N GLN A 33 8.66 5.09 12.06
CA GLN A 33 7.77 3.93 12.15
C GLN A 33 7.61 3.28 10.78
N ASP A 34 8.18 2.08 10.62
CA ASP A 34 8.10 1.31 9.36
C ASP A 34 7.04 0.21 9.46
N LYS A 35 6.23 0.07 8.41
CA LYS A 35 5.20 -0.97 8.22
C LYS A 35 5.37 -1.61 6.85
N LEU A 36 4.98 -2.88 6.77
CA LEU A 36 4.99 -3.65 5.52
C LEU A 36 3.62 -4.26 5.29
N LEU A 37 3.05 -3.99 4.13
CA LEU A 37 1.84 -4.62 3.63
C LEU A 37 2.15 -5.33 2.31
N TYR A 38 1.33 -6.32 1.99
CA TYR A 38 1.43 -7.08 0.74
C TYR A 38 0.15 -6.92 -0.05
N TYR A 39 0.24 -6.51 -1.32
CA TYR A 39 -0.90 -6.38 -2.20
C TYR A 39 -0.96 -7.55 -3.19
N ALA A 40 -2.04 -8.33 -3.16
CA ALA A 40 -2.18 -9.54 -3.96
C ALA A 40 -3.65 -9.88 -4.24
N ASN A 41 -3.89 -10.65 -5.30
CA ASN A 41 -5.16 -11.34 -5.53
C ASN A 41 -4.94 -12.86 -5.44
N ILE A 42 -5.45 -13.47 -4.39
CA ILE A 42 -5.26 -14.91 -4.10
C ILE A 42 -6.59 -15.63 -4.16
N ASP A 43 -7.66 -14.94 -3.78
CA ASP A 43 -9.01 -15.48 -3.77
C ASP A 43 -9.47 -15.87 -5.19
N ASP A 44 -9.09 -15.08 -6.20
CA ASP A 44 -9.38 -15.41 -7.60
C ASP A 44 -8.26 -16.23 -8.28
N ASP A 45 -7.13 -16.48 -7.60
CA ASP A 45 -6.02 -17.32 -8.08
C ASP A 45 -5.47 -18.22 -6.96
N PRO A 46 -6.26 -19.20 -6.48
CA PRO A 46 -5.83 -20.12 -5.43
C PRO A 46 -4.72 -21.08 -5.90
N GLY A 47 -4.46 -21.14 -7.21
CA GLY A 47 -3.41 -21.96 -7.82
C GLY A 47 -2.05 -21.27 -7.88
N ASP A 48 -1.97 -19.97 -7.56
CA ASP A 48 -0.77 -19.14 -7.65
C ASP A 48 -0.10 -19.23 -9.03
N ASN A 49 -0.92 -19.18 -10.09
CA ASN A 49 -0.47 -19.38 -11.46
C ASN A 49 -0.50 -18.10 -12.33
N GLY A 50 -0.88 -16.96 -11.74
CA GLY A 50 -0.87 -15.66 -12.39
C GLY A 50 -1.91 -15.51 -13.49
N VAL A 51 -3.03 -16.24 -13.43
CA VAL A 51 -4.06 -16.20 -14.49
C VAL A 51 -4.85 -14.90 -14.55
N ILE A 52 -4.77 -14.04 -13.54
CA ILE A 52 -5.43 -12.74 -13.52
C ILE A 52 -4.37 -11.66 -13.48
N GLN A 53 -4.50 -10.68 -14.36
CA GLN A 53 -3.69 -9.48 -14.35
C GLN A 53 -4.54 -8.26 -13.97
N LYS A 54 -3.95 -7.36 -13.21
CA LYS A 54 -4.49 -6.04 -12.89
C LYS A 54 -3.76 -4.96 -13.66
N GLN A 55 -4.51 -3.98 -14.15
CA GLN A 55 -4.01 -2.88 -14.97
C GLN A 55 -4.74 -1.58 -14.60
N ALA A 56 -4.12 -0.42 -14.81
CA ALA A 56 -4.79 0.87 -14.65
C ALA A 56 -5.93 1.01 -15.69
N GLU A 57 -7.11 1.45 -15.26
CA GLU A 57 -8.29 1.59 -16.11
C GLU A 57 -8.12 2.71 -17.16
N SER A 58 -7.35 3.75 -16.83
CA SER A 58 -7.11 4.90 -17.70
C SER A 58 -6.48 4.53 -19.04
N ASN A 59 -5.51 3.60 -19.03
CA ASN A 59 -4.91 3.00 -20.22
C ASN A 59 -4.28 1.63 -19.88
N PRO A 60 -5.05 0.53 -19.97
CA PRO A 60 -4.62 -0.78 -19.51
C PRO A 60 -3.32 -1.26 -20.15
N GLY A 61 -2.36 -1.67 -19.32
CA GLY A 61 -1.04 -2.17 -19.74
C GLY A 61 -0.03 -1.09 -20.15
N THR A 62 -0.43 0.18 -20.15
CA THR A 62 0.47 1.32 -20.43
C THR A 62 0.61 2.23 -19.22
N ASP A 63 -0.50 2.61 -18.60
CA ASP A 63 -0.47 3.48 -17.42
C ASP A 63 -0.06 2.68 -16.18
N ASN A 64 0.67 3.35 -15.29
CA ASN A 64 1.07 2.77 -14.01
C ASN A 64 -0.15 2.65 -13.08
N ILE A 65 -0.22 1.52 -12.38
CA ILE A 65 -1.04 1.39 -11.19
C ILE A 65 -0.32 2.13 -10.08
N THR A 66 -0.88 3.26 -9.66
CA THR A 66 -0.33 4.07 -8.58
C THR A 66 -1.14 3.92 -7.31
N LEU A 67 -0.42 3.91 -6.19
CA LEU A 67 -0.93 3.85 -4.84
C LEU A 67 -0.57 5.16 -4.15
N ALA A 68 -1.54 5.79 -3.50
CA ALA A 68 -1.35 7.04 -2.77
C ALA A 68 -1.87 6.88 -1.33
N ILE A 69 -1.34 7.70 -0.44
CA ILE A 69 -1.95 7.88 0.89
C ILE A 69 -2.92 9.05 0.81
N ALA A 70 -4.14 8.82 1.28
CA ALA A 70 -5.13 9.85 1.49
C ALA A 70 -5.30 10.10 2.99
N ASP A 71 -5.09 11.36 3.38
CA ASP A 71 -5.43 11.89 4.69
C ASP A 71 -6.88 12.41 4.64
N THR A 72 -7.74 11.80 5.46
CA THR A 72 -9.17 12.13 5.50
C THR A 72 -9.51 13.26 6.48
N ASP A 73 -8.56 13.70 7.32
CA ASP A 73 -8.74 14.76 8.33
C ASP A 73 -7.57 15.75 8.32
N VAL A 74 -7.34 16.38 7.16
CA VAL A 74 -6.22 17.32 6.95
C VAL A 74 -6.15 18.40 8.04
N GLY A 75 -4.98 18.51 8.68
CA GLY A 75 -4.70 19.47 9.75
C GLY A 75 -4.92 18.91 11.17
N SER A 76 -5.22 17.61 11.29
CA SER A 76 -5.38 16.86 12.53
C SER A 76 -4.62 15.53 12.40
N GLY A 77 -3.86 15.16 13.43
CA GLY A 77 -3.07 13.92 13.39
C GLY A 77 -1.92 13.98 12.39
N HIS A 78 -1.69 12.87 11.68
CA HIS A 78 -0.60 12.72 10.71
C HIS A 78 -0.99 13.25 9.34
N GLU A 79 -0.11 14.04 8.73
CA GLU A 79 -0.30 14.49 7.35
C GLU A 79 0.19 13.42 6.36
N ALA A 80 -0.44 13.30 5.19
CA ALA A 80 0.06 12.42 4.13
C ALA A 80 1.50 12.75 3.70
N SER A 81 1.95 14.00 3.90
CA SER A 81 3.30 14.49 3.65
C SER A 81 4.37 13.84 4.55
N GLU A 82 3.97 13.23 5.67
CA GLU A 82 4.83 12.52 6.62
C GLU A 82 5.06 11.06 6.22
N ILE A 83 4.35 10.57 5.20
CA ILE A 83 4.30 9.15 4.85
C ILE A 83 5.13 8.90 3.59
N THR A 84 6.14 8.04 3.70
CA THR A 84 6.93 7.59 2.55
C THR A 84 6.49 6.19 2.15
N LEU A 85 6.21 6.00 0.86
CA LEU A 85 5.84 4.71 0.28
C LEU A 85 6.97 4.17 -0.58
N ALA A 86 7.19 2.86 -0.56
CA ALA A 86 8.21 2.19 -1.35
C ALA A 86 7.86 0.73 -1.68
N THR A 87 8.44 0.19 -2.75
CA THR A 87 8.38 -1.24 -3.09
C THR A 87 9.48 -2.06 -2.43
N SER A 88 10.47 -1.40 -1.81
CA SER A 88 11.50 -2.04 -0.99
C SER A 88 11.84 -1.19 0.23
N ALA A 89 12.36 -1.82 1.28
CA ALA A 89 12.78 -1.11 2.48
C ALA A 89 13.93 -0.11 2.21
N ALA A 90 14.78 -0.38 1.22
CA ALA A 90 15.90 0.50 0.88
C ALA A 90 15.43 1.79 0.20
N ASP A 91 14.35 1.72 -0.58
CA ASP A 91 13.82 2.88 -1.31
C ASP A 91 13.11 3.87 -0.37
N LEU A 92 12.79 3.48 0.87
CA LEU A 92 12.25 4.39 1.89
C LEU A 92 13.20 5.55 2.22
N ASP A 93 14.51 5.38 2.02
CA ASP A 93 15.50 6.44 2.26
C ASP A 93 15.65 7.40 1.07
N THR A 94 15.13 7.04 -0.10
CA THR A 94 15.31 7.78 -1.36
C THR A 94 14.01 8.32 -1.95
N ASN A 95 12.87 7.71 -1.61
CA ASN A 95 11.56 8.15 -2.07
C ASN A 95 11.12 9.41 -1.34
N THR A 96 10.34 10.23 -2.04
CA THR A 96 9.81 11.47 -1.49
C THR A 96 8.57 11.20 -0.64
N SER A 97 8.56 11.68 0.60
CA SER A 97 7.38 11.64 1.47
C SER A 97 6.16 12.32 0.82
N GLY A 98 4.99 11.74 0.98
CA GLY A 98 3.73 12.19 0.38
C GLY A 98 3.58 11.91 -1.13
N ALA A 99 4.60 11.36 -1.78
CA ALA A 99 4.49 10.96 -3.18
C ALA A 99 3.70 9.66 -3.35
N SER A 100 2.99 9.52 -4.47
CA SER A 100 2.39 8.25 -4.85
C SER A 100 3.45 7.23 -5.28
N LEU A 101 3.19 5.96 -4.95
CA LEU A 101 4.01 4.82 -5.32
C LEU A 101 3.51 4.20 -6.62
N SER A 102 4.40 3.96 -7.57
CA SER A 102 4.09 3.14 -8.75
C SER A 102 4.31 1.67 -8.43
N LEU A 103 3.30 0.84 -8.69
CA LEU A 103 3.41 -0.63 -8.60
C LEU A 103 3.74 -1.25 -9.97
N GLY A 104 3.95 -0.44 -11.01
CA GLY A 104 4.14 -0.88 -12.39
C GLY A 104 2.85 -0.84 -13.21
N THR A 105 2.92 -1.33 -14.45
CA THR A 105 1.82 -1.24 -15.43
C THR A 105 0.90 -2.46 -15.43
N GLN A 106 1.39 -3.58 -14.90
CA GLN A 106 0.70 -4.87 -14.85
C GLN A 106 1.10 -5.61 -13.57
N LEU A 107 0.11 -6.08 -12.82
CA LEU A 107 0.32 -6.94 -11.66
C LEU A 107 -0.32 -8.29 -11.91
N LEU A 108 0.39 -9.38 -11.64
CA LEU A 108 -0.14 -10.74 -11.75
C LEU A 108 -0.71 -11.19 -10.40
N SER A 109 -1.77 -12.00 -10.46
CA SER A 109 -2.38 -12.64 -9.29
C SER A 109 -1.47 -13.68 -8.66
N GLY A 110 -1.84 -14.10 -7.44
CA GLY A 110 -1.13 -15.10 -6.66
C GLY A 110 -0.25 -14.51 -5.55
N VAL A 111 0.13 -15.38 -4.61
CA VAL A 111 1.02 -15.06 -3.48
C VAL A 111 2.46 -14.84 -3.98
N SER A 112 2.87 -15.56 -5.03
CA SER A 112 4.22 -15.44 -5.61
C SER A 112 4.42 -14.08 -6.28
N ASN A 113 3.35 -13.48 -6.80
CA ASN A 113 3.38 -12.19 -7.52
C ASN A 113 2.91 -11.00 -6.66
N LYS A 114 2.79 -11.19 -5.33
CA LYS A 114 2.43 -10.11 -4.41
C LYS A 114 3.37 -8.92 -4.53
N GLN A 115 2.82 -7.73 -4.39
CA GLN A 115 3.60 -6.50 -4.34
C GLN A 115 3.86 -6.13 -2.88
N GLU A 116 5.12 -5.89 -2.54
CA GLU A 116 5.48 -5.34 -1.23
C GLU A 116 5.22 -3.83 -1.22
N ILE A 117 4.57 -3.36 -0.15
CA ILE A 117 4.32 -1.94 0.10
C ILE A 117 4.92 -1.63 1.45
N HIS A 118 6.09 -1.00 1.41
CA HIS A 118 6.80 -0.48 2.55
C HIS A 118 6.28 0.93 2.83
N ILE A 119 5.91 1.19 4.07
CA ILE A 119 5.32 2.45 4.53
C ILE A 119 6.17 2.94 5.70
N ARG A 120 6.79 4.11 5.55
CA ARG A 120 7.48 4.80 6.64
C ARG A 120 6.68 6.03 7.06
N VAL A 121 6.55 6.22 8.36
CA VAL A 121 5.96 7.41 8.96
C VAL A 121 7.03 8.15 9.74
N GLU A 122 7.23 9.42 9.39
CA GLU A 122 7.99 10.37 10.19
C GLU A 122 7.03 11.25 10.98
N ASN A 123 6.75 10.86 12.22
CA ASN A 123 5.88 11.59 13.12
C ASN A 123 6.38 13.02 13.35
N ALA A 124 5.58 14.04 13.01
CA ALA A 124 5.76 15.42 13.49
C ALA A 124 4.67 15.84 14.48
N VAL A 125 3.76 14.93 14.86
CA VAL A 125 2.68 15.15 15.82
C VAL A 125 3.25 15.16 17.24
N THR A 126 3.08 16.31 17.91
CA THR A 126 3.58 16.54 19.27
C THR A 126 2.54 16.29 20.36
N THR A 127 1.35 15.85 19.98
CA THR A 127 0.28 15.44 20.90
C THR A 127 0.31 13.91 21.00
N VAL A 128 0.01 13.31 22.16
CA VAL A 128 -0.09 11.83 22.26
C VAL A 128 -1.46 11.36 21.77
N GLY A 129 -1.49 10.27 21.01
CA GLY A 129 -2.72 9.76 20.43
C GLY A 129 -2.49 8.56 19.52
N THR A 130 -3.57 8.16 18.86
CA THR A 130 -3.57 7.14 17.81
C THR A 130 -4.24 7.75 16.60
N SER A 131 -3.53 7.70 15.48
CA SER A 131 -4.05 8.14 14.19
C SER A 131 -4.77 6.99 13.49
N THR A 132 -5.91 7.30 12.90
CA THR A 132 -6.76 6.40 12.11
C THR A 132 -7.28 7.04 10.82
N GLU A 133 -6.86 8.27 10.55
CA GLU A 133 -7.28 9.14 9.45
C GLU A 133 -6.61 8.82 8.12
N LEU A 134 -5.51 8.04 8.14
CA LEU A 134 -4.76 7.66 6.95
C LEU A 134 -5.39 6.45 6.27
N SER A 135 -5.60 6.59 4.97
CA SER A 135 -6.11 5.54 4.10
C SER A 135 -5.21 5.35 2.88
N VAL A 136 -5.26 4.16 2.30
CA VAL A 136 -4.55 3.84 1.06
C VAL A 136 -5.55 3.89 -0.08
N ASP A 137 -5.23 4.68 -1.11
CA ASP A 137 -6.02 4.77 -2.35
C ASP A 137 -5.20 4.22 -3.52
N ILE A 138 -5.86 3.47 -4.39
CA ILE A 138 -5.27 2.93 -5.62
C ILE A 138 -6.10 3.48 -6.78
N VAL A 139 -5.44 3.96 -7.83
CA VAL A 139 -6.13 4.43 -9.03
C VAL A 139 -7.12 3.39 -9.56
N ALA A 140 -8.14 3.86 -10.28
CA ALA A 140 -9.10 2.98 -10.91
C ALA A 140 -8.38 1.91 -11.76
N THR A 141 -8.77 0.65 -11.58
CA THR A 141 -8.11 -0.51 -12.17
C THR A 141 -9.10 -1.48 -12.78
N VAL A 142 -8.65 -2.20 -13.80
CA VAL A 142 -9.37 -3.30 -14.43
C VAL A 142 -8.60 -4.60 -14.28
N ASP A 143 -9.35 -5.68 -14.07
CA ASP A 143 -8.81 -7.05 -14.03
C ASP A 143 -9.09 -7.73 -15.38
N SER A 144 -8.15 -8.53 -15.87
CA SER A 144 -8.32 -9.34 -17.08
C SER A 144 -7.63 -10.70 -16.92
N THR A 145 -8.10 -11.69 -17.68
CA THR A 145 -7.50 -13.02 -17.66
C THR A 145 -6.31 -13.11 -18.61
N VAL A 146 -5.23 -13.75 -18.15
CA VAL A 146 -4.05 -14.05 -18.94
C VAL A 146 -4.17 -15.49 -19.45
N THR A 147 -3.97 -15.67 -20.75
CA THR A 147 -3.87 -17.03 -21.33
C THR A 147 -2.41 -17.44 -21.28
N VAL A 148 -2.09 -18.44 -20.46
CA VAL A 148 -0.74 -19.02 -20.30
C VAL A 148 -0.48 -20.06 -21.39
#